data_AF-A0A534MEA5-F1
#
_entry.id   AF-A0A534MEA5-F1
#
_cell.length_a   1.000
_cell.length_b   1.000
_cell.length_c   1.000
_cell.angle_alpha   90.00
_cell.angle_beta   90.00
_cell.angle_gamma   90.00
#
_symmetry.space_group_name_H-M   'P 1'
#
loop_
_entity.id
_entity.type
_entity.pdbx_description
1 polymer ?
#
loop_
_entity_poly.entity_id
_entity_poly.type
_entity_poly.pdbx_seq_one_letter_code
_entity_poly.pdbx_strand_id
1 'polypeptide(L)'
;MTGLLTTSVGSFPKPEYLLRARTKASKGELSEEGLRALEEKATAEWIHFQEEIGIDIPVDGEQYRGDMATYFAENIDGTEISGLVRFIVDELRRKGPISVDWFKFAQARTKRPVKGMITGPYTMMDWSFDEFYGSREEASLAFAKLLHQEALSLEAAGANVVQVDEPALSTRFDELPLLVKAVGTVTKGL
;
A
#
# COMPACT_ATOMS: atom_id res chain seq x y z
N MET A 1 22.33 12.40 13.56
CA MET A 1 22.29 10.94 13.60
C MET A 1 23.57 10.43 12.94
N THR A 2 24.42 9.70 13.67
CA THR A 2 25.73 9.22 13.18
C THR A 2 25.81 7.68 13.26
N GLY A 3 24.74 6.99 12.92
CA GLY A 3 24.65 5.51 12.91
C GLY A 3 23.90 4.99 11.68
N LEU A 4 24.16 3.73 11.32
CA LEU A 4 23.45 3.02 10.25
C LEU A 4 22.00 2.76 10.69
N LEU A 5 21.02 3.22 9.91
CA LEU A 5 19.60 3.02 10.19
C LEU A 5 19.14 1.63 9.74
N THR A 6 18.27 1.01 10.54
CA THR A 6 17.67 -0.31 10.31
C THR A 6 16.16 -0.21 10.05
N THR A 7 15.67 -1.04 9.13
CA THR A 7 14.25 -1.09 8.74
C THR A 7 13.94 -2.42 8.06
N SER A 8 12.65 -2.75 7.93
CA SER A 8 12.16 -3.85 7.08
C SER A 8 11.45 -3.27 5.83
N VAL A 9 11.02 -4.15 4.92
CA VAL A 9 10.41 -3.74 3.64
C VAL A 9 8.95 -3.34 3.83
N GLY A 10 8.13 -4.09 4.57
CA GLY A 10 6.71 -3.77 4.74
C GLY A 10 5.95 -4.89 5.43
N SER A 11 5.51 -5.88 4.67
CA SER A 11 4.70 -7.00 5.18
C SER A 11 5.39 -7.86 6.26
N PHE A 12 4.57 -8.30 7.22
CA PHE A 12 4.92 -9.35 8.19
C PHE A 12 3.89 -10.48 8.20
N PRO A 13 4.25 -11.69 8.67
CA PRO A 13 3.32 -12.81 8.78
C PRO A 13 2.08 -12.44 9.60
N LYS A 14 0.90 -12.79 9.07
CA LYS A 14 -0.36 -12.62 9.79
C LYS A 14 -0.48 -13.70 10.87
N PRO A 15 -0.77 -13.33 12.13
CA PRO A 15 -0.93 -14.33 13.18
C PRO A 15 -2.15 -15.21 12.92
N GLU A 16 -2.14 -16.43 13.47
CA GLU A 16 -3.18 -17.43 13.19
C GLU A 16 -4.60 -16.92 13.53
N TYR A 17 -4.74 -16.15 14.62
CA TYR A 17 -6.02 -15.58 15.00
C TYR A 17 -6.59 -14.65 13.91
N LEU A 18 -5.73 -13.89 13.23
CA LEU A 18 -6.12 -12.96 12.18
C LEU A 18 -6.48 -13.71 10.90
N LEU A 19 -5.74 -14.78 10.56
CA LEU A 19 -6.09 -15.64 9.43
C LEU A 19 -7.48 -16.26 9.61
N ARG A 20 -7.77 -16.79 10.80
CA ARG A 20 -9.09 -17.33 11.15
C ARG A 20 -10.18 -16.25 11.09
N ALA A 21 -9.88 -15.03 11.54
CA ALA A 21 -10.81 -13.91 11.49
C ALA A 21 -11.16 -13.52 10.05
N ARG A 22 -10.17 -13.47 9.15
CA ARG A 22 -10.38 -13.21 7.72
C ARG A 22 -11.27 -14.28 7.08
N THR A 23 -11.06 -15.56 7.40
CA THR A 23 -11.94 -16.65 6.92
C THR A 23 -13.38 -16.50 7.43
N LYS A 24 -13.58 -16.02 8.66
CA LYS A 24 -14.92 -15.77 9.20
C LYS A 24 -15.58 -14.56 8.53
N ALA A 25 -14.84 -13.47 8.36
CA ALA A 25 -15.31 -12.27 7.68
C ALA A 25 -15.74 -12.56 6.23
N SER A 26 -14.96 -13.36 5.49
CA SER A 26 -15.31 -13.77 4.11
C SER A 26 -16.58 -14.62 4.03
N LYS A 27 -17.07 -15.16 5.15
CA LYS A 27 -18.32 -15.91 5.25
C LYS A 27 -19.47 -15.10 5.88
N GLY A 28 -19.23 -13.84 6.22
CA GLY A 28 -20.19 -12.98 6.94
C GLY A 28 -20.37 -13.36 8.42
N GLU A 29 -19.47 -14.16 9.00
CA GLU A 29 -19.53 -14.62 10.40
C GLU A 29 -18.82 -13.65 11.37
N LEU A 30 -18.15 -12.62 10.85
CA LEU A 30 -17.47 -11.56 11.60
C LEU A 30 -17.74 -10.22 10.93
N SER A 31 -18.08 -9.20 11.71
CA SER A 31 -18.31 -7.85 11.16
C SER A 31 -16.99 -7.20 10.71
N GLU A 32 -17.09 -6.19 9.86
CA GLU A 32 -15.92 -5.41 9.41
C GLU A 32 -15.19 -4.76 10.59
N GLU A 33 -15.93 -4.24 11.58
CA GLU A 33 -15.34 -3.66 12.79
C GLU A 33 -14.64 -4.71 13.63
N GLY A 34 -15.22 -5.92 13.71
CA GLY A 34 -14.62 -7.06 14.40
C GLY A 34 -13.33 -7.53 13.75
N LEU A 35 -13.28 -7.55 12.41
CA LEU A 35 -12.05 -7.84 11.66
C LEU A 35 -11.01 -6.74 11.86
N ARG A 36 -11.42 -5.47 11.69
CA ARG A 36 -10.54 -4.31 11.87
C ARG A 36 -9.88 -4.29 13.24
N ALA A 37 -10.61 -4.60 14.30
CA ALA A 37 -10.04 -4.66 15.66
C ALA A 37 -8.91 -5.72 15.77
N LEU A 38 -9.02 -6.84 15.06
CA LEU A 38 -7.99 -7.89 15.05
C LEU A 38 -6.80 -7.52 14.16
N GLU A 39 -7.02 -6.78 13.09
CA GLU A 39 -5.95 -6.22 12.23
C GLU A 39 -5.17 -5.13 12.96
N GLU A 40 -5.87 -4.24 13.67
CA GLU A 40 -5.30 -3.22 14.55
C GLU A 40 -4.46 -3.86 15.68
N LYS A 41 -4.96 -4.94 16.28
CA LYS A 41 -4.21 -5.72 17.27
C LYS A 41 -2.92 -6.29 16.68
N ALA A 42 -2.99 -6.98 15.54
CA ALA A 42 -1.82 -7.57 14.90
C ALA A 42 -0.79 -6.51 14.48
N THR A 43 -1.26 -5.36 13.98
CA THR A 43 -0.42 -4.21 13.62
C THR A 43 0.33 -3.68 14.86
N ALA A 44 -0.37 -3.51 15.99
CA ALA A 44 0.24 -3.05 17.23
C ALA A 44 1.28 -4.05 17.78
N GLU A 45 1.01 -5.35 17.70
CA GLU A 45 1.96 -6.42 18.07
C GLU A 45 3.25 -6.34 17.25
N TRP A 46 3.15 -6.14 15.92
CA TRP A 46 4.32 -6.00 15.05
C TRP A 46 5.10 -4.70 15.28
N ILE A 47 4.43 -3.58 15.55
CA ILE A 47 5.09 -2.33 15.92
C ILE A 47 5.86 -2.51 17.23
N HIS A 48 5.24 -3.14 18.24
CA HIS A 48 5.90 -3.40 19.52
C HIS A 48 7.12 -4.31 19.37
N PHE A 49 7.01 -5.40 18.62
CA PHE A 49 8.13 -6.31 18.37
C PHE A 49 9.32 -5.60 17.70
N GLN A 50 9.06 -4.76 16.69
CA GLN A 50 10.08 -3.94 16.04
C GLN A 50 10.73 -2.94 17.02
N GLU A 51 9.96 -2.39 17.95
CA GLU A 51 10.49 -1.52 19.00
C GLU A 51 11.48 -2.25 19.90
N GLU A 52 11.09 -3.44 20.38
CA GLU A 52 11.87 -4.30 21.28
C GLU A 52 13.21 -4.73 20.68
N ILE A 53 13.22 -5.10 19.39
CA ILE A 53 14.45 -5.52 18.69
C ILE A 53 15.30 -4.35 18.19
N GLY A 54 14.85 -3.10 18.39
CA GLY A 54 15.62 -1.91 18.07
C GLY A 54 15.58 -1.45 16.60
N ILE A 55 14.53 -1.77 15.82
CA ILE A 55 14.36 -1.24 14.45
C ILE A 55 14.19 0.28 14.45
N ASP A 56 15.02 1.01 13.71
CA ASP A 56 15.01 2.48 13.71
C ASP A 56 13.77 3.07 13.00
N ILE A 57 13.35 2.46 11.89
CA ILE A 57 12.21 2.91 11.06
C ILE A 57 11.23 1.73 10.92
N PRO A 58 10.22 1.63 11.79
CA PRO A 58 9.25 0.53 11.75
C PRO A 58 8.32 0.60 10.54
N VAL A 59 7.69 -0.54 10.25
CA VAL A 59 6.58 -0.67 9.29
C VAL A 59 5.35 -1.24 9.99
N ASP A 60 4.15 -1.00 9.45
CA ASP A 60 2.89 -1.46 10.04
C ASP A 60 2.63 -2.98 9.87
N GLY A 61 3.43 -3.66 9.04
CA GLY A 61 3.30 -5.08 8.76
C GLY A 61 2.17 -5.43 7.78
N GLU A 62 1.40 -4.45 7.29
CA GLU A 62 0.35 -4.64 6.27
C GLU A 62 -0.69 -5.72 6.64
N GLN A 63 -1.08 -5.77 7.92
CA GLN A 63 -1.97 -6.80 8.47
C GLN A 63 -3.41 -6.72 7.93
N TYR A 64 -3.80 -5.55 7.45
CA TYR A 64 -5.08 -5.26 6.80
C TYR A 64 -5.10 -5.53 5.29
N ARG A 65 -3.93 -5.73 4.67
CA ARG A 65 -3.84 -6.00 3.23
C ARG A 65 -3.87 -7.50 2.95
N GLY A 66 -4.67 -7.91 1.97
CA GLY A 66 -4.59 -9.25 1.38
C GLY A 66 -3.49 -9.33 0.32
N ASP A 67 -3.57 -8.45 -0.67
CA ASP A 67 -2.64 -8.29 -1.78
C ASP A 67 -2.34 -6.79 -1.99
N MET A 68 -1.09 -6.47 -2.34
CA MET A 68 -0.62 -5.08 -2.44
C MET A 68 -1.30 -4.29 -3.55
N ALA A 69 -1.67 -4.92 -4.67
CA ALA A 69 -2.34 -4.23 -5.77
C ALA A 69 -3.86 -4.22 -5.59
N THR A 70 -4.45 -5.34 -5.15
CA THR A 70 -5.89 -5.43 -4.87
C THR A 70 -6.34 -4.42 -3.83
N TYR A 71 -5.59 -4.26 -2.73
CA TYR A 71 -5.95 -3.29 -1.68
C TYR A 71 -6.07 -1.86 -2.21
N PHE A 72 -5.17 -1.43 -3.10
CA PHE A 72 -5.25 -0.11 -3.71
C PHE A 72 -6.39 -0.03 -4.73
N ALA A 73 -6.57 -1.07 -5.57
CA ALA A 73 -7.63 -1.12 -6.56
C ALA A 73 -9.03 -0.99 -5.91
N GLU A 74 -9.32 -1.71 -4.83
CA GLU A 74 -10.61 -1.62 -4.09
C GLU A 74 -10.97 -0.16 -3.68
N ASN A 75 -9.95 0.68 -3.49
CA ASN A 75 -10.08 2.07 -3.07
C ASN A 75 -9.96 3.10 -4.20
N ILE A 76 -9.86 2.66 -5.45
CA ILE A 76 -9.78 3.50 -6.66
C ILE A 76 -11.00 3.21 -7.55
N ASP A 77 -11.82 4.22 -7.79
CA ASP A 77 -12.91 4.15 -8.77
C ASP A 77 -12.33 3.91 -10.18
N GLY A 78 -13.09 3.23 -11.03
CA GLY A 78 -12.65 2.84 -12.38
C GLY A 78 -11.86 1.53 -12.43
N THR A 79 -11.67 0.88 -11.28
CA THR A 79 -11.15 -0.49 -11.22
C THR A 79 -12.25 -1.49 -10.87
N GLU A 80 -12.14 -2.69 -11.43
CA GLU A 80 -12.94 -3.86 -11.06
C GLU A 80 -12.04 -5.04 -10.72
N ILE A 81 -12.50 -5.90 -9.80
CA ILE A 81 -11.77 -7.09 -9.37
C ILE A 81 -12.66 -8.31 -9.63
N SER A 82 -12.14 -9.24 -10.42
CA SER A 82 -12.79 -10.53 -10.70
C SER A 82 -11.84 -11.67 -10.36
N GLY A 83 -12.07 -12.30 -9.20
CA GLY A 83 -11.19 -13.34 -8.67
C GLY A 83 -9.79 -12.79 -8.36
N LEU A 84 -8.78 -13.28 -9.06
CA LEU A 84 -7.38 -12.85 -8.92
C LEU A 84 -6.98 -11.76 -9.91
N VAL A 85 -7.91 -11.30 -10.73
CA VAL A 85 -7.65 -10.41 -11.86
C VAL A 85 -8.23 -9.02 -11.57
N ARG A 86 -7.45 -7.98 -11.89
CA ARG A 86 -7.86 -6.57 -11.82
C ARG A 86 -8.04 -6.01 -13.21
N PHE A 87 -9.06 -5.18 -13.40
CA PHE A 87 -9.39 -4.52 -14.65
C PHE A 87 -9.48 -3.01 -14.43
N ILE A 88 -9.04 -2.23 -15.41
CA ILE A 88 -9.29 -0.79 -15.52
C ILE A 88 -10.42 -0.63 -16.53
N VAL A 89 -11.63 -0.37 -16.03
CA VAL A 89 -12.87 -0.39 -16.83
C VAL A 89 -13.43 1.00 -17.10
N ASP A 90 -12.96 2.02 -16.37
CA ASP A 90 -13.33 3.43 -16.52
C ASP A 90 -12.15 4.32 -16.09
N GLU A 91 -12.33 5.64 -16.20
CA GLU A 91 -11.39 6.64 -15.71
C GLU A 91 -11.10 6.42 -14.21
N LEU A 92 -9.81 6.30 -13.87
CA LEU A 92 -9.37 6.11 -12.50
C LEU A 92 -9.58 7.38 -11.67
N ARG A 93 -10.33 7.25 -10.57
CA ARG A 93 -10.59 8.36 -9.64
C ARG A 93 -10.33 7.95 -8.20
N ARG A 94 -9.81 8.89 -7.42
CA ARG A 94 -9.49 8.69 -6.01
C ARG A 94 -10.73 8.96 -5.16
N LYS A 95 -11.18 7.97 -4.38
CA LYS A 95 -12.27 8.12 -3.40
C LYS A 95 -11.86 8.97 -2.19
N GLY A 96 -10.61 8.84 -1.77
CA GLY A 96 -10.02 9.52 -0.62
C GLY A 96 -8.64 8.94 -0.30
N PRO A 97 -8.06 9.29 0.87
CA PRO A 97 -6.86 8.63 1.36
C PRO A 97 -7.06 7.13 1.55
N ILE A 98 -6.12 6.35 1.04
CA ILE A 98 -6.22 4.88 1.01
C ILE A 98 -5.59 4.27 2.26
N SER A 99 -4.36 4.67 2.56
CA SER A 99 -3.51 4.05 3.58
C SER A 99 -3.27 4.95 4.81
N VAL A 100 -3.72 6.22 4.75
CA VAL A 100 -3.43 7.24 5.78
C VAL A 100 -3.97 6.86 7.16
N ASP A 101 -5.16 6.26 7.26
CA ASP A 101 -5.73 5.87 8.55
C ASP A 101 -4.91 4.78 9.24
N TRP A 102 -4.42 3.81 8.46
CA TRP A 102 -3.53 2.76 8.96
C TRP A 102 -2.15 3.31 9.33
N PHE A 103 -1.61 4.23 8.53
CA PHE A 103 -0.39 4.94 8.87
C PHE A 103 -0.54 5.69 10.21
N LYS A 104 -1.60 6.48 10.39
CA LYS A 104 -1.88 7.20 11.64
C LYS A 104 -2.04 6.26 12.82
N PHE A 105 -2.76 5.15 12.62
CA PHE A 105 -2.90 4.12 13.64
C PHE A 105 -1.51 3.61 14.05
N ALA A 106 -0.69 3.12 13.12
CA ALA A 106 0.63 2.56 13.40
C ALA A 106 1.57 3.60 14.05
N GLN A 107 1.64 4.81 13.50
CA GLN A 107 2.47 5.89 14.02
C GLN A 107 2.08 6.29 15.44
N ALA A 108 0.80 6.18 15.84
CA ALA A 108 0.38 6.46 17.21
C ALA A 108 0.82 5.41 18.25
N ARG A 109 1.45 4.29 17.83
CA ARG A 109 1.93 3.22 18.74
C ARG A 109 3.44 3.28 18.97
N THR A 110 4.16 4.17 18.30
CA THR A 110 5.62 4.30 18.44
C THR A 110 6.03 5.77 18.31
N LYS A 111 7.17 6.14 18.92
CA LYS A 111 7.81 7.44 18.70
C LYS A 111 8.77 7.43 17.51
N ARG A 112 9.07 6.25 16.96
CA ARG A 112 9.94 6.08 15.78
C ARG A 112 9.14 6.43 14.52
N PRO A 113 9.80 6.94 13.45
CA PRO A 113 9.11 7.25 12.21
C PRO A 113 8.65 5.95 11.52
N VAL A 114 7.34 5.80 11.33
CA VAL A 114 6.77 4.66 10.59
C VAL A 114 6.79 4.96 9.09
N LYS A 115 7.06 3.95 8.25
CA LYS A 115 6.94 4.10 6.79
C LYS A 115 5.49 4.16 6.34
N GLY A 116 5.16 5.12 5.48
CA GLY A 116 3.99 5.03 4.59
C GLY A 116 4.29 4.10 3.41
N MET A 117 3.34 3.23 3.03
CA MET A 117 3.57 2.17 2.05
C MET A 117 2.60 2.30 0.86
N ILE A 118 3.15 2.48 -0.34
CA ILE A 118 2.39 2.64 -1.59
C ILE A 118 2.81 1.58 -2.61
N THR A 119 1.84 0.87 -3.18
CA THR A 119 2.09 0.08 -4.40
C THR A 119 2.26 1.02 -5.58
N GLY A 120 3.39 0.91 -6.28
CA GLY A 120 3.78 1.85 -7.31
C GLY A 120 2.90 1.82 -8.58
N PRO A 121 2.83 2.93 -9.32
CA PRO A 121 1.95 3.10 -10.47
C PRO A 121 2.26 2.16 -11.64
N TYR A 122 3.51 1.77 -11.83
CA TYR A 122 3.86 0.83 -12.90
C TYR A 122 3.34 -0.57 -12.55
N THR A 123 3.50 -1.02 -11.31
CA THR A 123 2.99 -2.30 -10.81
C THR A 123 1.47 -2.34 -10.81
N MET A 124 0.80 -1.25 -10.39
CA MET A 124 -0.67 -1.15 -10.48
C MET A 124 -1.17 -1.34 -11.91
N MET A 125 -0.48 -0.74 -12.89
CA MET A 125 -0.80 -0.89 -14.31
C MET A 125 -0.46 -2.30 -14.82
N ASP A 126 0.75 -2.80 -14.57
CA ASP A 126 1.21 -4.08 -15.13
C ASP A 126 0.40 -5.27 -14.60
N TRP A 127 -0.06 -5.18 -13.36
CA TRP A 127 -0.86 -6.20 -12.70
C TRP A 127 -2.37 -6.01 -12.88
N SER A 128 -2.78 -5.16 -13.82
CA SER A 128 -4.17 -4.95 -14.21
C SER A 128 -4.33 -5.11 -15.72
N PHE A 129 -5.50 -5.56 -16.17
CA PHE A 129 -5.88 -5.51 -17.57
C PHE A 129 -6.51 -4.15 -17.87
N ASP A 130 -5.98 -3.44 -18.86
CA ASP A 130 -6.48 -2.15 -19.28
C ASP A 130 -7.54 -2.30 -20.38
N GLU A 131 -8.79 -1.92 -20.07
CA GLU A 131 -9.91 -1.87 -21.02
C GLU A 131 -10.32 -0.42 -21.36
N PHE A 132 -9.63 0.60 -20.81
CA PHE A 132 -10.03 2.01 -20.92
C PHE A 132 -8.97 2.92 -21.56
N TYR A 133 -7.73 2.97 -21.05
CA TYR A 133 -6.73 3.97 -21.47
C TYR A 133 -6.04 3.61 -22.79
N GLY A 134 -6.14 2.36 -23.25
CA GLY A 134 -5.62 1.94 -24.56
C GLY A 134 -4.09 1.93 -24.67
N SER A 135 -3.35 2.34 -23.63
CA SER A 135 -1.91 2.21 -23.55
C SER A 135 -1.42 2.13 -22.10
N ARG A 136 -0.34 1.34 -21.92
CA ARG A 136 0.34 1.17 -20.64
C ARG A 136 0.86 2.50 -20.08
N GLU A 137 1.32 3.40 -20.95
CA GLU A 137 1.80 4.72 -20.55
C GLU A 137 0.65 5.55 -19.95
N GLU A 138 -0.48 5.64 -20.63
CA GLU A 138 -1.63 6.42 -20.14
C GLU A 138 -2.18 5.85 -18.83
N ALA A 139 -2.36 4.52 -18.75
CA ALA A 139 -2.81 3.84 -17.52
C ALA A 139 -1.83 4.04 -16.35
N SER A 140 -0.52 3.86 -16.58
CA SER A 140 0.49 4.04 -15.53
C SER A 140 0.58 5.48 -15.04
N LEU A 141 0.48 6.46 -15.94
CA LEU A 141 0.47 7.88 -15.56
C LEU A 141 -0.83 8.29 -14.86
N ALA A 142 -1.97 7.65 -15.17
CA ALA A 142 -3.21 7.85 -14.44
C ALA A 142 -3.08 7.38 -12.99
N PHE A 143 -2.57 6.16 -12.76
CA PHE A 143 -2.22 5.70 -11.41
C PHE A 143 -1.22 6.62 -10.72
N ALA A 144 -0.18 7.07 -11.42
CA ALA A 144 0.86 7.92 -10.84
C ALA A 144 0.29 9.24 -10.28
N LYS A 145 -0.67 9.86 -10.98
CA LYS A 145 -1.34 11.08 -10.49
C LYS A 145 -2.13 10.82 -9.20
N LEU A 146 -2.85 9.70 -9.12
CA LEU A 146 -3.64 9.34 -7.93
C LEU A 146 -2.73 9.00 -6.75
N LEU A 147 -1.69 8.22 -6.99
CA LEU A 147 -0.73 7.81 -5.96
C LEU A 147 0.17 8.96 -5.50
N HIS A 148 0.42 9.97 -6.33
CA HIS A 148 1.02 11.22 -5.90
C HIS A 148 0.15 11.92 -4.84
N GLN A 149 -1.17 11.99 -5.06
CA GLN A 149 -2.10 12.55 -4.06
C GLN A 149 -2.13 11.73 -2.77
N GLU A 150 -1.97 10.40 -2.85
CA GLU A 150 -1.82 9.55 -1.68
C GLU A 150 -0.52 9.84 -0.91
N ALA A 151 0.60 9.97 -1.62
CA ALA A 151 1.88 10.29 -1.01
C ALA A 151 1.86 11.67 -0.29
N LEU A 152 1.26 12.69 -0.92
CA LEU A 152 1.02 13.99 -0.29
C LEU A 152 0.10 13.88 0.95
N SER A 153 -0.88 12.96 0.92
CA SER A 153 -1.77 12.76 2.06
C SER A 153 -1.07 12.06 3.23
N LEU A 154 -0.12 11.16 2.95
CA LEU A 154 0.75 10.57 3.96
C LEU A 154 1.71 11.60 4.56
N GLU A 155 2.35 12.42 3.72
CA GLU A 155 3.18 13.55 4.17
C GLU A 155 2.38 14.49 5.08
N ALA A 156 1.20 14.93 4.65
CA ALA A 156 0.31 15.79 5.44
C ALA A 156 -0.17 15.13 6.75
N ALA A 157 -0.20 13.80 6.82
CA ALA A 157 -0.49 13.05 8.03
C ALA A 157 0.72 12.89 8.97
N GLY A 158 1.90 13.35 8.57
CA GLY A 158 3.14 13.30 9.34
C GLY A 158 4.10 12.16 8.98
N ALA A 159 3.90 11.50 7.83
CA ALA A 159 4.85 10.51 7.34
C ALA A 159 6.15 11.19 6.90
N ASN A 160 7.26 10.84 7.55
CA ASN A 160 8.59 11.33 7.19
C ASN A 160 9.35 10.37 6.27
N VAL A 161 8.80 9.16 6.05
CA VAL A 161 9.35 8.13 5.17
C VAL A 161 8.19 7.51 4.41
N VAL A 162 8.25 7.55 3.09
CA VAL A 162 7.29 6.85 2.21
C VAL A 162 8.08 5.92 1.31
N GLN A 163 7.60 4.69 1.17
CA GLN A 163 8.14 3.69 0.27
C GLN A 163 7.13 3.41 -0.85
N VAL A 164 7.64 3.37 -2.09
CA VAL A 164 6.87 3.09 -3.30
C VAL A 164 7.43 1.80 -3.92
N ASP A 165 6.61 0.75 -3.93
CA ASP A 165 7.05 -0.58 -4.32
C ASP A 165 6.74 -0.87 -5.79
N GLU A 166 7.77 -1.20 -6.58
CA GLU A 166 7.66 -1.52 -8.02
C GLU A 166 8.22 -2.90 -8.40
N PRO A 167 7.67 -4.02 -7.86
CA PRO A 167 8.18 -5.35 -8.17
C PRO A 167 7.99 -5.76 -9.65
N ALA A 168 6.99 -5.21 -10.35
CA ALA A 168 6.64 -5.63 -11.71
C ALA A 168 7.73 -5.33 -12.77
N LEU A 169 8.57 -4.31 -12.54
CA LEU A 169 9.62 -3.92 -13.49
C LEU A 169 10.62 -5.04 -13.79
N SER A 170 10.84 -5.94 -12.82
CA SER A 170 11.79 -7.05 -12.93
C SER A 170 11.60 -7.91 -14.19
N THR A 171 10.43 -7.83 -14.83
CA THR A 171 10.05 -8.59 -16.01
C THR A 171 10.20 -7.84 -17.34
N ARG A 172 10.42 -6.51 -17.35
CA ARG A 172 10.36 -5.64 -18.55
C ARG A 172 11.32 -4.45 -18.49
N PHE A 173 12.61 -4.71 -18.74
CA PHE A 173 13.65 -3.68 -18.64
C PHE A 173 13.51 -2.56 -19.69
N ASP A 174 12.93 -2.86 -20.85
CA ASP A 174 12.66 -1.91 -21.93
C ASP A 174 11.66 -0.82 -21.55
N GLU A 175 10.79 -1.09 -20.56
CA GLU A 175 9.82 -0.13 -20.04
C GLU A 175 10.37 0.72 -18.86
N LEU A 176 11.67 0.63 -18.54
CA LEU A 176 12.31 1.43 -17.48
C LEU A 176 12.04 2.95 -17.61
N PRO A 177 12.07 3.58 -18.81
CA PRO A 177 11.75 5.01 -18.95
C PRO A 177 10.33 5.35 -18.49
N LEU A 178 9.35 4.46 -18.71
CA LEU A 178 7.99 4.64 -18.25
C LEU A 178 7.93 4.58 -16.72
N LEU A 179 8.57 3.59 -16.09
CA LEU A 179 8.63 3.50 -14.64
C LEU A 179 9.27 4.74 -14.01
N VAL A 180 10.41 5.20 -14.55
CA VAL A 180 11.09 6.40 -14.04
C VAL A 180 10.17 7.62 -14.11
N LYS A 181 9.42 7.78 -15.20
CA LYS A 181 8.43 8.85 -15.36
C LYS A 181 7.26 8.72 -14.38
N ALA A 182 6.73 7.51 -14.19
CA ALA A 182 5.59 7.24 -13.33
C ALA A 182 5.95 7.41 -11.84
N VAL A 183 7.02 6.77 -11.37
CA VAL A 183 7.50 6.92 -9.98
C VAL A 183 7.95 8.35 -9.71
N GLY A 184 8.66 8.97 -10.65
CA GLY A 184 9.04 10.39 -10.54
C GLY A 184 7.85 11.34 -10.45
N THR A 185 6.69 10.96 -11.01
CA THR A 185 5.43 11.71 -10.83
C THR A 185 4.89 11.54 -9.41
N VAL A 186 4.93 10.33 -8.85
CA VAL A 186 4.47 10.05 -7.47
C VAL A 186 5.27 10.82 -6.43
N THR A 187 6.59 10.88 -6.58
CA THR A 187 7.49 11.48 -5.58
C THR A 187 7.75 12.98 -5.80
N LYS A 188 7.10 13.61 -6.78
CA LYS A 188 7.42 14.99 -7.18
C LYS A 188 7.08 15.99 -6.08
N GLY A 189 8.09 16.64 -5.50
CA GLY A 189 7.90 17.73 -4.53
C GLY A 189 7.64 17.27 -3.10
N LEU A 190 7.82 15.96 -2.82
CA LEU A 190 8.02 15.41 -1.48
C LEU A 190 9.48 15.57 -1.03
#